data_AF-A0A7V9PH40-F1
#
_entry.id   AF-A0A7V9PH40-F1
#
_cell.length_a   1.000
_cell.length_b   1.000
_cell.length_c   1.000
_cell.angle_alpha   90.00
_cell.angle_beta   90.00
_cell.angle_gamma   90.00
#
_symmetry.space_group_name_H-M   'P 1'
#
loop_
_entity.id
_entity.type
_entity.pdbx_description
1 polymer ?
#
loop_
_entity_poly.entity_id
_entity_poly.type
_entity_poly.pdbx_seq_one_letter_code
_entity_poly.pdbx_strand_id
1 'polypeptide(L)'
;RILELYLNVVEMGDGVWGAEAASRAYFDRPASALTRAQAAALAGELPFPLLSNPVLRPARMRWRQNLILRRMRGERIVIPRVEEETKSEFEEVPPAPGIDSLLDSLKAPIETLPPDSE
;
A
#
# COMPACT_ATOMS: atom_id res chain seq x y z
N ARG A 1 10.30 6.50 20.52
CA ARG A 1 9.43 5.33 20.81
C ARG A 1 8.31 5.12 19.79
N ILE A 2 7.80 6.16 19.11
CA ILE A 2 6.76 6.01 18.05
C ILE A 2 7.22 5.07 16.92
N LEU A 3 8.45 5.25 16.43
CA LEU A 3 8.99 4.41 15.33
C LEU A 3 9.09 2.93 15.71
N GLU A 4 9.49 2.62 16.93
CA GLU A 4 9.60 1.23 17.41
C GLU A 4 8.24 0.53 17.40
N LEU A 5 7.21 1.19 17.95
CA LEU A 5 5.83 0.68 17.91
C LEU A 5 5.36 0.47 16.47
N TYR A 6 5.62 1.45 15.59
CA TYR A 6 5.28 1.34 14.17
C TYR A 6 5.96 0.14 13.50
N LEU A 7 7.27 -0.02 13.72
CA LEU A 7 8.04 -1.12 13.14
C LEU A 7 7.62 -2.50 13.66
N ASN A 8 6.91 -2.58 14.78
CA ASN A 8 6.39 -3.84 15.29
C ASN A 8 5.04 -4.23 14.67
N VAL A 9 4.30 -3.27 14.11
CA VAL A 9 2.90 -3.49 13.65
C VAL A 9 2.68 -3.21 12.17
N VAL A 10 3.68 -2.73 11.46
CA VAL A 10 3.55 -2.49 10.02
C VAL A 10 3.61 -3.80 9.24
N GLU A 11 2.67 -3.97 8.32
CA GLU A 11 2.72 -5.06 7.34
C GLU A 11 3.80 -4.75 6.29
N MET A 12 4.78 -5.64 6.17
CA MET A 12 5.92 -5.52 5.26
C MET A 12 5.89 -6.60 4.17
N GLY A 13 4.71 -7.15 3.88
CA GLY A 13 4.50 -8.27 2.97
C GLY A 13 3.22 -9.01 3.34
N ASP A 14 2.71 -9.84 2.43
CA ASP A 14 1.47 -10.62 2.65
C ASP A 14 1.57 -11.49 3.91
N GLY A 15 0.88 -11.08 4.98
CA GLY A 15 0.91 -11.77 6.27
C GLY A 15 2.22 -11.61 7.06
N VAL A 16 3.13 -10.72 6.66
CA VAL A 16 4.42 -10.48 7.33
C VAL A 16 4.35 -9.18 8.13
N TRP A 17 4.20 -9.29 9.44
CA TRP A 17 3.98 -8.16 10.34
C TRP A 17 5.23 -7.85 11.18
N GLY A 18 5.73 -6.63 10.99
CA GLY A 18 6.84 -6.07 11.75
C GLY A 18 8.23 -6.38 11.19
N ALA A 19 9.20 -5.54 11.58
CA ALA A 19 10.54 -5.53 11.03
C ALA A 19 11.35 -6.80 11.34
N GLU A 20 11.16 -7.41 12.51
CA GLU A 20 11.84 -8.67 12.86
C GLU A 20 11.32 -9.84 12.02
N ALA A 21 10.01 -9.96 11.85
CA ALA A 21 9.40 -11.00 11.02
C ALA A 21 9.84 -10.84 9.55
N ALA A 22 9.81 -9.62 9.03
CA ALA A 22 10.24 -9.32 7.67
C ALA A 22 11.74 -9.58 7.44
N SER A 23 12.59 -9.25 8.42
CA SER A 23 14.02 -9.57 8.39
C SER A 23 14.29 -11.07 8.25
N ARG A 24 13.54 -11.89 9.01
CA ARG A 24 13.64 -13.35 8.92
C ARG A 24 13.09 -13.88 7.60
N ALA A 25 11.93 -13.40 7.17
CA ALA A 25 11.28 -13.84 5.94
C ALA A 25 12.11 -13.55 4.68
N TYR A 26 12.74 -12.37 4.60
CA TYR A 26 13.45 -11.94 3.38
C TYR A 26 14.95 -12.19 3.39
N PHE A 27 15.58 -12.27 4.57
CA PHE A 27 17.03 -12.34 4.67
C PHE A 27 17.55 -13.46 5.57
N ASP A 28 16.67 -14.26 6.18
CA ASP A 28 17.00 -15.33 7.12
C ASP A 28 17.93 -14.86 8.25
N ARG A 29 17.68 -13.65 8.77
CA ARG A 29 18.50 -13.00 9.80
C ARG A 29 17.63 -12.26 10.81
N PRO A 30 18.06 -12.15 12.08
CA PRO A 30 17.43 -11.21 13.01
C PRO A 30 17.66 -9.77 12.56
N ALA A 31 16.73 -8.86 12.87
CA ALA A 31 16.80 -7.46 12.45
C ALA A 31 18.09 -6.76 12.92
N SER A 32 18.60 -7.17 14.09
CA SER A 32 19.87 -6.67 14.65
C SER A 32 21.11 -7.08 13.86
N ALA A 33 21.04 -8.12 13.02
CA ALA A 33 22.14 -8.61 12.21
C ALA A 33 22.04 -8.20 10.73
N LEU A 34 21.10 -7.33 10.39
CA LEU A 34 20.98 -6.82 9.03
C LEU A 34 22.15 -5.93 8.66
N THR A 35 22.65 -6.13 7.45
CA THR A 35 23.57 -5.17 6.84
C THR A 35 22.84 -3.86 6.53
N ARG A 36 23.59 -2.77 6.38
CA ARG A 36 23.02 -1.46 5.96
C ARG A 36 22.20 -1.57 4.67
N ALA A 37 22.64 -2.40 3.72
CA ALA A 37 21.93 -2.62 2.47
C ALA A 37 20.59 -3.33 2.67
N GLN A 38 20.54 -4.36 3.52
CA GLN A 38 19.31 -5.09 3.83
C GLN A 38 18.33 -4.23 4.63
N ALA A 39 18.82 -3.50 5.64
CA ALA A 39 18.00 -2.56 6.40
C ALA A 39 17.41 -1.45 5.50
N ALA A 40 18.20 -0.92 4.56
CA ALA A 40 17.73 0.06 3.59
C ALA A 40 16.70 -0.51 2.60
N ALA A 41 16.81 -1.79 2.22
CA ALA A 41 15.82 -2.47 1.39
C ALA A 41 14.49 -2.57 2.13
N LEU A 42 14.52 -3.07 3.37
CA LEU A 42 13.36 -3.21 4.24
C LEU A 42 12.67 -1.86 4.50
N ALA A 43 13.44 -0.82 4.79
CA ALA A 43 12.92 0.53 5.02
C ALA A 43 12.33 1.18 3.75
N GLY A 44 12.78 0.74 2.56
CA GLY A 44 12.27 1.24 1.27
C GLY A 44 10.82 0.84 0.97
N GLU A 45 10.33 -0.21 1.64
CA GLU A 45 8.99 -0.78 1.49
C GLU A 45 7.91 0.00 2.26
N LEU A 46 8.30 0.56 3.42
CA LEU A 46 7.40 1.22 4.39
C LEU A 46 6.49 2.34 3.88
N PRO A 47 6.82 3.12 2.84
CA PRO A 47 5.91 4.15 2.37
C PRO A 47 4.75 3.61 1.50
N PHE A 48 4.81 2.35 1.05
CA PHE A 48 3.79 1.77 0.16
C PHE A 48 3.59 0.26 0.41
N PRO A 49 3.28 -0.20 1.63
CA PRO A 49 3.29 -1.62 1.97
C PRO A 49 2.42 -2.50 1.03
N LEU A 50 1.26 -2.01 0.59
CA LEU A 50 0.35 -2.74 -0.33
C LEU A 50 0.69 -2.60 -1.83
N LEU A 51 1.40 -1.54 -2.23
CA LEU A 51 1.76 -1.23 -3.64
C LEU A 51 3.24 -1.47 -3.96
N SER A 52 4.00 -1.90 -2.96
CA SER A 52 5.45 -2.11 -2.98
C SER A 52 5.80 -3.58 -2.98
N ASN A 53 4.97 -4.43 -3.59
CA ASN A 53 5.34 -5.83 -3.81
C ASN A 53 6.73 -5.87 -4.50
N PRO A 54 7.77 -6.41 -3.83
CA PRO A 54 9.13 -6.43 -4.36
C PRO A 54 9.25 -7.28 -5.64
N VAL A 55 8.30 -8.18 -5.89
CA VAL A 55 8.15 -8.94 -7.14
C VAL A 55 7.60 -8.07 -8.28
N LEU A 56 6.67 -7.15 -7.98
CA LEU A 56 5.98 -6.34 -8.99
C LEU A 56 6.72 -5.05 -9.37
N ARG A 57 7.56 -4.47 -8.50
CA ARG A 57 8.22 -3.16 -8.74
C ARG A 57 9.70 -3.07 -8.33
N PRO A 58 10.58 -3.94 -8.88
CA PRO A 58 11.98 -4.03 -8.46
C PRO A 58 12.81 -2.76 -8.72
N ALA A 59 12.52 -2.01 -9.79
CA ALA A 59 13.28 -0.80 -10.14
C ALA A 59 13.05 0.36 -9.14
N ARG A 60 11.79 0.57 -8.75
CA ARG A 60 11.41 1.60 -7.77
C ARG A 60 11.99 1.29 -6.38
N MET A 61 11.93 0.01 -5.98
CA MET A 61 12.51 -0.44 -4.72
C MET A 61 14.02 -0.21 -4.69
N ARG A 62 14.74 -0.60 -5.75
CA ARG A 62 16.18 -0.36 -5.88
C ARG A 62 16.54 1.13 -5.83
N TRP A 63 15.76 1.98 -6.50
CA TRP A 63 15.97 3.43 -6.42
C TRP A 63 15.81 3.95 -5.00
N ARG A 64 14.77 3.52 -4.27
CA ARG A 64 14.57 3.90 -2.86
C ARG A 64 15.67 3.40 -1.95
N GLN A 65 16.07 2.14 -2.08
CA GLN A 65 17.18 1.56 -1.31
C GLN A 65 18.46 2.41 -1.49
N ASN A 66 18.79 2.76 -2.74
CA ASN A 66 19.93 3.63 -3.04
C ASN A 66 19.78 5.02 -2.43
N LEU A 67 18.59 5.62 -2.49
CA LEU A 67 18.30 6.91 -1.86
C LEU A 67 18.54 6.86 -0.34
N ILE A 68 18.06 5.82 0.33
CA ILE A 68 18.24 5.61 1.77
C ILE A 68 19.73 5.42 2.09
N LEU A 69 20.45 4.58 1.35
CA LEU A 69 21.88 4.36 1.56
C LEU A 69 22.71 5.64 1.41
N ARG A 70 22.42 6.44 0.39
CA ARG A 70 23.08 7.74 0.18
C ARG A 70 22.80 8.70 1.34
N ARG A 71 21.56 8.74 1.85
CA ARG A 71 21.22 9.51 3.06
C ARG A 71 21.96 9.01 4.30
N MET A 72 22.09 7.70 4.49
CA MET A 72 22.85 7.11 5.59
C MET A 72 24.35 7.45 5.52
N ARG A 73 24.87 7.80 4.33
CA ARG A 73 26.24 8.31 4.13
C ARG A 73 26.37 9.82 4.39
N GLY A 74 25.27 10.51 4.67
CA GLY A 74 25.26 11.96 4.90
C GLY A 74 25.20 12.80 3.62
N GLU A 75 24.91 12.20 2.47
CA GLU A 75 24.77 12.95 1.22
C GLU A 75 23.51 13.85 1.26
N ARG A 76 23.67 15.12 0.87
CA ARG A 76 22.52 16.00 0.62
C ARG A 76 21.89 15.62 -0.72
N ILE A 77 20.73 14.98 -0.66
CA ILE A 77 19.99 14.57 -1.86
C ILE A 77 18.77 15.46 -2.01
N VAL A 78 18.73 16.19 -3.12
CA VAL A 78 17.51 16.86 -3.57
C VAL A 78 16.60 15.78 -4.15
N ILE A 79 15.47 15.53 -3.51
CA ILE A 79 14.41 14.72 -4.12
C ILE A 79 13.70 15.65 -5.09
N PRO A 80 13.73 15.38 -6.41
CA PRO A 80 12.93 16.15 -7.34
C PRO A 80 11.48 16.04 -6.89
N ARG A 81 10.84 17.19 -6.63
CA ARG A 81 9.40 17.23 -6.36
C ARG A 81 8.75 16.60 -7.57
N VAL A 82 8.03 15.50 -7.39
CA VAL A 82 7.10 15.05 -8.42
C VAL A 82 6.17 16.25 -8.57
N GLU A 83 6.24 16.92 -9.71
CA GLU A 83 5.17 17.83 -10.10
C GLU A 83 3.93 16.96 -10.00
N GLU A 84 3.11 17.22 -8.99
CA GLU A 84 1.75 16.72 -8.96
C GLU A 84 1.16 17.33 -10.23
N GLU A 85 1.29 16.62 -11.37
CA GLU A 85 0.41 16.85 -12.48
C GLU A 85 -0.95 16.87 -11.83
N THR A 86 -1.54 18.06 -11.79
CA THR A 86 -2.88 18.27 -11.30
C THR A 86 -3.78 17.47 -12.22
N LYS A 87 -3.85 16.16 -12.02
CA LYS A 87 -4.98 15.35 -12.39
C LYS A 87 -6.09 15.75 -11.43
N SER A 88 -6.55 16.98 -11.63
CA SER A 88 -7.94 17.37 -11.55
C SER A 88 -8.72 16.63 -12.65
N GLU A 89 -8.56 15.32 -12.68
CA GLU A 89 -9.49 14.35 -13.26
C GLU A 89 -9.99 13.54 -12.07
N PHE A 90 -10.46 14.23 -11.02
CA PHE A 90 -11.70 13.75 -10.44
C PHE A 90 -12.71 13.97 -11.56
N GLU A 91 -12.87 12.98 -12.42
CA GLU A 91 -14.04 12.87 -13.28
C GLU A 91 -15.22 13.12 -12.35
N GLU A 92 -16.00 14.19 -12.60
CA GLU A 92 -17.18 14.49 -11.79
C GLU A 92 -17.98 13.20 -11.72
N VAL A 93 -17.97 12.54 -10.56
CA VAL A 93 -18.87 11.43 -10.34
C VAL A 93 -20.24 12.05 -10.53
N PRO A 94 -21.00 11.65 -11.56
CA PRO A 94 -22.32 12.23 -11.76
C PRO A 94 -23.06 12.11 -10.43
N PRO A 95 -23.81 13.15 -10.02
CA PRO A 95 -24.51 13.12 -8.75
C PRO A 95 -25.21 11.77 -8.66
N ALA A 96 -24.94 11.04 -7.57
CA ALA A 96 -25.54 9.72 -7.36
C ALA A 96 -27.04 9.85 -7.68
N PRO A 97 -27.63 8.90 -8.44
CA PRO A 97 -29.03 9.01 -8.83
C PRO A 97 -29.85 9.33 -7.60
N GLY A 98 -30.66 10.38 -7.68
CA GLY A 98 -31.52 10.79 -6.57
C GLY A 98 -32.33 9.60 -6.08
N ILE A 99 -32.65 9.57 -4.79
CA ILE A 99 -33.38 8.46 -4.15
C ILE A 99 -34.64 8.10 -4.97
N ASP A 100 -35.28 9.08 -5.59
CA ASP A 100 -36.44 8.91 -6.47
C ASP A 100 -36.18 8.01 -7.69
N SER A 101 -34.99 8.09 -8.30
CA SER A 101 -34.58 7.21 -9.42
C SER A 101 -34.34 5.77 -8.96
N LEU A 102 -33.83 5.57 -7.74
CA LEU A 102 -33.69 4.24 -7.15
C LEU A 102 -35.06 3.65 -6.77
N LEU A 103 -35.98 4.48 -6.28
CA LEU A 103 -37.34 4.07 -5.94
C LEU A 103 -38.17 3.66 -7.16
N ASP A 104 -37.99 4.32 -8.31
CA ASP A 104 -38.63 3.89 -9.56
C ASP A 104 -38.05 2.57 -10.10
N SER A 105 -36.75 2.33 -9.89
CA SER A 105 -36.12 1.05 -10.25
C SER A 105 -36.56 -0.11 -9.34
N LEU A 106 -36.96 0.19 -8.10
CA LEU A 106 -37.52 -0.77 -7.14
C LEU A 106 -39.02 -1.05 -7.34
N LYS A 107 -39.71 -0.30 -8.22
CA LYS A 107 -41.13 -0.53 -8.59
C LYS A 107 -41.32 -1.61 -9.65
N ALA A 108 -40.26 -2.30 -10.08
CA ALA A 108 -40.44 -3.52 -10.84
C ALA A 108 -41.42 -4.42 -10.08
N PRO A 109 -42.46 -4.98 -10.73
CA PRO A 109 -43.40 -5.85 -10.05
C PRO A 109 -42.60 -6.98 -9.41
N ILE A 110 -42.73 -7.12 -8.09
CA ILE A 110 -42.25 -8.31 -7.39
C ILE A 110 -42.91 -9.47 -8.14
N GLU A 111 -42.11 -10.18 -8.93
CA GLU A 111 -42.56 -11.36 -9.64
C GLU A 111 -43.05 -12.30 -8.53
N THR A 112 -44.37 -12.45 -8.45
CA THR A 112 -45.01 -13.21 -7.40
C THR A 112 -44.48 -14.62 -7.51
N LEU A 113 -43.72 -15.04 -6.49
CA LEU A 113 -43.23 -16.41 -6.37
C LEU A 113 -44.45 -17.33 -6.58
N PRO A 114 -44.40 -18.31 -7.50
CA PRO A 114 -45.51 -19.24 -7.66
C PRO A 114 -45.79 -19.92 -6.31
N PRO A 115 -47.05 -20.11 -5.92
CA PRO A 115 -47.36 -20.76 -4.66
C PRO A 115 -46.75 -22.16 -4.67
N ASP A 116 -46.05 -22.50 -3.59
CA ASP A 116 -45.47 -23.82 -3.38
C ASP A 116 -46.55 -24.89 -3.60
N SER A 117 -46.32 -25.77 -4.58
CA SER A 117 -47.15 -26.94 -4.84
C SER A 117 -46.99 -27.92 -3.67
N GLU A 118 -48.11 -28.32 -3.04
CA GLU A 118 -48.20 -29.45 -2.10
C GLU A 118 -47.77 -30.79 -2.73
#